data_AF-A0AAN0VTL7-F1
#
_entry.id   AF-A0AAN0VTL7-F1
#
_cell.length_a   1.000
_cell.length_b   1.000
_cell.length_c   1.000
_cell.angle_alpha   90.00
_cell.angle_beta   90.00
_cell.angle_gamma   90.00
#
_symmetry.space_group_name_H-M   'P 1'
#
loop_
_entity.id
_entity.type
_entity.pdbx_description
1 polymer ?
#
loop_
_entity_poly.entity_id
_entity_poly.type
_entity_poly.pdbx_seq_one_letter_code
_entity_poly.pdbx_strand_id
1 'polypeptide(L)'
;MRRYSEAETPLSPDPQQVALEQVLTLLLPIRRRRLRRCESEQRQHEQQLRRCQQAVEQGEQQLAEKKIGYLQLRNDFVPQHAGVTQPLNDLRETLDVEKSSRAGVIQQIQHTHQLQAEVQQQQERLTAAQSAVQRCQRDIEKMEYLLNQNQGNAL
;
A
#
# COMPACT_ATOMS: atom_id res chain seq x y z
N MET A 1 48.23 -43.74 47.36
CA MET A 1 48.43 -42.75 46.28
C MET A 1 47.11 -42.04 46.02
N ARG A 2 46.97 -40.78 46.46
CA ARG A 2 45.81 -39.94 46.11
C ARG A 2 46.02 -39.43 44.69
N ARG A 3 45.15 -39.83 43.76
CA ARG A 3 45.06 -39.20 42.45
C ARG A 3 44.39 -37.84 42.66
N TYR A 4 45.15 -36.76 42.48
CA TYR A 4 44.57 -35.43 42.34
C TYR A 4 43.86 -35.41 40.99
N SER A 5 42.53 -35.39 41.03
CA SER A 5 41.74 -34.96 39.88
C SER A 5 42.02 -33.47 39.73
N GLU A 6 42.82 -33.08 38.74
CA GLU A 6 42.86 -31.69 38.29
C GLU A 6 41.43 -31.36 37.84
N ALA A 7 40.71 -30.63 38.68
CA ALA A 7 39.48 -30.00 38.26
C ALA A 7 39.87 -28.97 37.21
N GLU A 8 39.60 -29.27 35.94
CA GLU A 8 39.66 -28.30 34.86
C GLU A 8 38.80 -27.11 35.29
N THR A 9 39.46 -26.02 35.69
CA THR A 9 38.79 -24.75 35.95
C THR A 9 38.05 -24.38 34.66
N PRO A 10 36.71 -24.23 34.67
CA PRO A 10 36.01 -23.83 33.46
C PRO A 10 36.59 -22.50 33.00
N LEU A 11 37.01 -22.44 31.74
CA LEU A 11 37.48 -21.22 31.09
C LEU A 11 36.40 -20.16 31.30
N SER A 12 36.78 -19.03 31.92
CA SER A 12 35.87 -17.90 32.10
C SER A 12 35.32 -17.50 30.73
N PRO A 13 34.00 -17.29 30.58
CA PRO A 13 33.42 -16.91 29.31
C PRO A 13 34.05 -15.62 28.80
N ASP A 14 34.28 -15.54 27.49
CA ASP A 14 34.86 -14.36 26.86
C ASP A 14 34.00 -13.13 27.19
N PRO A 15 34.55 -12.08 27.85
CA PRO A 15 33.79 -10.89 28.22
C PRO A 15 33.14 -10.21 27.00
N GLN A 16 33.69 -10.36 25.80
CA GLN A 16 33.09 -9.84 24.57
C GLN A 16 31.83 -10.60 24.16
N GLN A 17 31.81 -11.93 24.33
CA GLN A 17 30.63 -12.77 24.05
C GLN A 17 29.51 -12.48 25.05
N VAL A 18 29.84 -12.32 26.34
CA VAL A 18 28.87 -11.94 27.37
C VAL A 18 28.27 -10.56 27.10
N ALA A 19 29.09 -9.58 26.74
CA ALA A 19 28.61 -8.25 26.38
C ALA A 19 27.72 -8.28 25.12
N LEU A 20 28.09 -9.07 24.11
CA LEU A 20 27.30 -9.26 22.90
C LEU A 20 25.94 -9.90 23.20
N GLU A 21 25.90 -10.95 24.02
CA GLU A 21 24.65 -11.60 24.42
C GLU A 21 23.73 -10.65 25.19
N GLN A 22 24.28 -9.84 26.10
CA GLN A 22 23.51 -8.82 26.83
C GLN A 22 22.90 -7.78 25.87
N VAL A 23 23.69 -7.29 24.92
CA VAL A 23 23.23 -6.33 23.91
C VAL A 23 22.14 -6.96 23.01
N LEU A 24 22.32 -8.20 22.56
CA LEU A 24 21.33 -8.89 21.72
C LEU A 24 20.03 -9.15 22.47
N THR A 25 20.12 -9.58 23.73
CA THR A 25 18.96 -9.81 24.61
C THR A 25 18.16 -8.52 24.83
N LEU A 26 18.83 -7.38 24.92
CA LEU A 26 18.19 -6.06 24.99
C LEU A 26 17.58 -5.61 23.65
N LEU A 27 18.27 -5.82 22.52
CA LEU A 27 17.86 -5.31 21.22
C LEU A 27 16.76 -6.13 20.53
N LEU A 28 16.76 -7.45 20.69
CA LEU A 28 15.77 -8.35 20.10
C LEU A 28 14.31 -7.96 20.37
N PRO A 29 13.86 -7.68 21.62
CA PRO A 29 12.48 -7.28 21.87
C PRO A 29 12.13 -5.94 21.19
N ILE A 30 13.09 -4.99 21.13
CA ILE A 30 12.90 -3.71 20.44
C ILE A 30 12.70 -3.95 18.94
N ARG A 31 13.50 -4.84 18.35
CA ARG A 31 13.43 -5.18 16.92
C ARG A 31 12.16 -5.93 16.56
N ARG A 32 11.73 -6.89 17.39
CA ARG A 32 10.42 -7.56 17.25
C ARG A 32 9.25 -6.58 17.35
N ARG A 33 9.33 -5.58 18.24
CA ARG A 33 8.32 -4.52 18.31
C ARG A 33 8.29 -3.66 17.03
N ARG A 34 9.46 -3.33 16.46
CA ARG A 34 9.55 -2.62 15.18
C ARG A 34 8.98 -3.45 14.03
N LEU A 35 9.27 -4.75 13.97
CA LEU A 35 8.69 -5.65 12.97
C LEU A 35 7.16 -5.61 13.01
N ARG A 36 6.55 -5.79 14.19
CA ARG A 36 5.09 -5.73 14.36
C ARG A 36 4.49 -4.41 13.89
N ARG A 37 5.20 -3.29 14.12
CA ARG A 37 4.78 -1.97 13.63
C ARG A 37 4.80 -1.92 12.10
N CYS A 38 5.91 -2.34 11.48
CA CYS A 38 6.02 -2.38 10.02
C CYS A 38 4.97 -3.31 9.39
N GLU A 39 4.67 -4.45 10.00
CA GLU A 39 3.61 -5.36 9.54
C GLU A 39 2.23 -4.71 9.64
N SER A 40 1.97 -3.96 10.71
CA SER A 40 0.73 -3.19 10.84
C SER A 40 0.63 -2.11 9.77
N GLU A 41 1.71 -1.37 9.50
CA GLU A 41 1.78 -0.35 8.45
C GLU A 41 1.58 -0.97 7.05
N GLN A 42 2.18 -2.14 6.78
CA GLN A 42 1.95 -2.89 5.54
C GLN A 42 0.46 -3.24 5.39
N ARG A 43 -0.17 -3.81 6.42
CA ARG A 43 -1.61 -4.17 6.37
C ARG A 43 -2.49 -2.95 6.13
N GLN A 44 -2.16 -1.80 6.72
CA GLN A 44 -2.88 -0.56 6.47
C GLN A 44 -2.75 -0.12 5.01
N HIS A 45 -1.56 -0.20 4.43
CA HIS A 45 -1.35 0.13 3.02
C HIS A 45 -2.04 -0.85 2.06
N GLU A 46 -2.11 -2.14 2.40
CA GLU A 46 -2.88 -3.14 1.65
C GLU A 46 -4.38 -2.83 1.67
N GLN A 47 -4.93 -2.48 2.84
CA GLN A 47 -6.34 -2.09 2.96
C GLN A 47 -6.61 -0.81 2.18
N GLN A 48 -5.72 0.18 2.25
CA GLN A 48 -5.87 1.43 1.51
C GLN A 48 -5.81 1.20 -0.01
N LEU A 49 -4.91 0.33 -0.48
CA LEU A 49 -4.82 -0.04 -1.90
C LEU A 49 -6.14 -0.65 -2.39
N ARG A 50 -6.74 -1.58 -1.62
CA ARG A 50 -8.05 -2.16 -1.96
C ARG A 50 -9.14 -1.10 -2.07
N ARG A 51 -9.16 -0.12 -1.16
CA ARG A 51 -10.12 1.00 -1.22
C ARG A 51 -9.91 1.87 -2.46
N CYS A 52 -8.67 2.18 -2.81
CA CYS A 52 -8.36 2.94 -4.03
C CYS A 52 -8.78 2.18 -5.29
N GLN A 53 -8.56 0.86 -5.35
CA GLN A 53 -9.00 0.01 -6.46
C GLN A 53 -10.52 0.00 -6.59
N GLN A 54 -11.25 -0.15 -5.48
CA GLN A 54 -12.71 -0.06 -5.48
C GLN A 54 -13.21 1.32 -5.94
N ALA A 55 -12.54 2.40 -5.55
CA ALA A 55 -12.88 3.74 -6.00
C ALA A 55 -12.67 3.90 -7.52
N VAL A 56 -11.61 3.33 -8.09
CA VAL A 56 -11.38 3.29 -9.54
C VAL A 56 -12.51 2.54 -10.24
N GLU A 57 -12.87 1.34 -9.77
CA GLU A 57 -13.95 0.55 -10.36
C GLU A 57 -15.29 1.32 -10.37
N GLN A 58 -15.64 1.96 -9.25
CA GLN A 58 -16.82 2.81 -9.14
C GLN A 58 -16.74 4.02 -10.08
N GLY A 59 -15.58 4.67 -10.15
CA GLY A 59 -15.34 5.81 -11.03
C GLY A 59 -15.46 5.45 -12.51
N GLU A 60 -15.02 4.25 -12.91
CA GLU A 60 -15.14 3.71 -14.26
C GLU A 60 -16.59 3.36 -14.61
N GLN A 61 -17.35 2.80 -13.67
CA GLN A 61 -18.79 2.55 -13.84
C GLN A 61 -19.55 3.86 -14.06
N GLN A 62 -19.34 4.85 -13.21
CA GLN A 62 -19.95 6.18 -13.35
C GLN A 62 -19.55 6.86 -14.67
N LEU A 63 -18.32 6.66 -15.13
CA LEU A 63 -17.87 7.17 -16.43
C LEU A 63 -18.60 6.48 -17.58
N ALA A 64 -18.78 5.17 -17.51
CA ALA A 64 -19.53 4.42 -18.53
C ALA A 64 -20.99 4.91 -18.59
N GLU A 65 -21.64 5.06 -17.44
CA GLU A 65 -23.01 5.58 -17.35
C GLU A 65 -23.13 6.98 -17.95
N LYS A 66 -22.25 7.92 -17.56
CA LYS A 66 -22.23 9.28 -18.11
C LYS A 66 -21.98 9.30 -19.62
N LYS A 67 -21.08 8.45 -20.12
CA LYS A 67 -20.83 8.31 -21.57
C LYS A 67 -22.07 7.80 -22.30
N ILE A 68 -22.75 6.80 -21.78
CA ILE A 68 -24.00 6.27 -22.36
C ILE A 68 -25.06 7.36 -22.40
N GLY A 69 -25.30 8.05 -21.28
CA GLY A 69 -26.29 9.14 -21.22
C GLY A 69 -25.98 10.28 -22.19
N TYR A 70 -24.70 10.69 -22.29
CA TYR A 70 -24.28 11.70 -23.26
C TYR A 70 -24.46 11.24 -24.72
N LEU A 71 -24.14 9.98 -25.03
CA LEU A 71 -24.34 9.44 -26.37
C LEU A 71 -25.81 9.38 -26.76
N GLN A 72 -26.70 8.99 -25.83
CA GLN A 72 -28.15 9.02 -26.05
C GLN A 72 -28.62 10.44 -26.34
N LEU A 73 -28.27 11.40 -25.49
CA LEU A 73 -28.60 12.81 -25.68
C LEU A 73 -28.14 13.33 -27.05
N ARG A 74 -26.91 12.98 -27.46
CA ARG A 74 -26.36 13.38 -28.75
C ARG A 74 -27.07 12.71 -29.93
N ASN A 75 -27.42 11.44 -29.82
CA ASN A 75 -28.10 10.69 -30.88
C ASN A 75 -29.53 11.18 -31.10
N ASP A 76 -30.20 11.61 -30.03
CA ASP A 76 -31.57 12.11 -30.07
C ASP A 76 -31.64 13.57 -30.53
N PHE A 77 -30.53 14.31 -30.45
CA PHE A 77 -30.48 15.75 -30.76
C PHE A 77 -30.91 16.07 -32.20
N VAL A 78 -30.33 15.37 -33.20
CA VAL A 78 -30.62 15.65 -34.62
C VAL A 78 -32.07 15.28 -34.98
N PRO A 79 -32.58 14.07 -34.64
CA PRO A 79 -33.98 13.71 -34.86
C PRO A 79 -34.99 14.69 -34.26
N GLN A 80 -34.67 15.29 -33.11
CA GLN A 80 -35.61 16.17 -32.39
C GLN A 80 -35.61 17.61 -32.90
N HIS A 81 -34.48 18.11 -33.42
CA HIS A 81 -34.32 19.53 -33.71
C HIS A 81 -34.02 19.88 -35.17
N ALA A 82 -33.59 18.93 -35.99
CA ALA A 82 -33.26 19.20 -37.40
C ALA A 82 -34.53 19.41 -38.24
N GLY A 83 -34.62 20.55 -38.93
CA GLY A 83 -35.77 20.88 -39.79
C GLY A 83 -37.05 21.23 -39.02
N VAL A 84 -37.01 21.30 -37.69
CA VAL A 84 -38.15 21.65 -36.85
C VAL A 84 -38.13 23.16 -36.54
N THR A 85 -39.26 23.83 -36.73
CA THR A 85 -39.41 25.22 -36.28
C THR A 85 -39.74 25.22 -34.80
N GLN A 86 -38.84 25.76 -33.98
CA GLN A 86 -38.97 25.82 -32.53
C GLN A 86 -38.50 27.19 -31.99
N PRO A 87 -38.96 27.61 -30.80
CA PRO A 87 -38.47 28.81 -30.16
C PRO A 87 -36.95 28.76 -29.96
N LEU A 88 -36.28 29.90 -30.17
CA LEU A 88 -34.82 30.00 -30.02
C LEU A 88 -34.36 29.70 -28.58
N ASN A 89 -35.17 30.04 -27.58
CA ASN A 89 -34.85 29.81 -26.18
C ASN A 89 -34.79 28.31 -25.88
N ASP A 90 -35.76 27.53 -26.36
CA ASP A 90 -35.81 26.08 -26.19
C ASP A 90 -34.58 25.40 -26.80
N LEU A 91 -34.18 25.81 -28.01
CA LEU A 91 -32.95 25.29 -28.64
C LEU A 91 -31.69 25.65 -27.84
N ARG A 92 -31.63 26.85 -27.26
CA ARG A 92 -30.49 27.27 -26.41
C ARG A 92 -30.43 26.44 -25.14
N GLU A 93 -31.56 26.20 -24.48
CA GLU A 93 -31.64 25.37 -23.29
C GLU A 93 -31.13 23.95 -23.59
N THR A 94 -31.59 23.32 -24.68
CA THR A 94 -31.09 22.00 -25.08
C THR A 94 -29.58 22.00 -25.34
N LEU A 95 -29.05 23.02 -26.02
CA LEU A 95 -27.61 23.14 -26.26
C LEU A 95 -26.81 23.30 -24.97
N ASP A 96 -27.35 24.00 -23.97
CA ASP A 96 -26.67 24.16 -22.69
C ASP A 96 -26.72 22.87 -21.85
N VAL A 97 -27.80 22.08 -21.96
CA VAL A 97 -27.84 20.71 -21.41
C VAL A 97 -26.80 19.80 -22.10
N GLU A 98 -26.65 19.88 -23.42
CA GLU A 98 -25.62 19.10 -24.14
C GLU A 98 -24.21 19.46 -23.66
N LYS A 99 -23.89 20.76 -23.59
CA LYS A 99 -22.59 21.24 -23.15
C LYS A 99 -22.27 20.82 -21.73
N SER A 100 -23.24 20.97 -20.82
CA SER A 100 -23.06 20.59 -19.42
C SER A 100 -22.89 19.07 -19.25
N SER A 101 -23.65 18.27 -20.00
CA SER A 101 -23.49 16.81 -20.04
C SER A 101 -22.09 16.42 -20.56
N ARG A 102 -21.65 17.01 -21.67
CA ARG A 102 -20.30 16.82 -22.21
C ARG A 102 -19.21 17.20 -21.20
N ALA A 103 -19.35 18.35 -20.54
CA ALA A 103 -18.42 18.78 -19.50
C ALA A 103 -18.39 17.79 -18.33
N GLY A 104 -19.55 17.25 -17.93
CA GLY A 104 -19.65 16.22 -16.91
C GLY A 104 -18.93 14.91 -17.27
N VAL A 105 -18.96 14.50 -18.54
CA VAL A 105 -18.15 13.36 -19.03
C VAL A 105 -16.66 13.66 -18.92
N ILE A 106 -16.23 14.84 -19.38
CA ILE A 106 -14.81 15.24 -19.34
C ILE A 106 -14.29 15.29 -17.90
N GLN A 107 -15.05 15.88 -16.99
CA GLN A 107 -14.72 15.91 -15.55
C GLN A 107 -14.61 14.50 -14.98
N GLN A 108 -15.52 13.60 -15.33
CA GLN A 108 -15.46 12.22 -14.87
C GLN A 108 -14.22 11.49 -15.40
N ILE A 109 -13.83 11.70 -16.67
CA ILE A 109 -12.59 11.14 -17.24
C ILE A 109 -11.38 11.60 -16.43
N GLN A 110 -11.29 12.89 -16.14
CA GLN A 110 -10.20 13.45 -15.35
C GLN A 110 -10.17 12.87 -13.93
N HIS A 111 -11.33 12.73 -13.29
CA HIS A 111 -11.44 12.12 -11.97
C HIS A 111 -10.99 10.66 -11.96
N THR A 112 -11.44 9.85 -12.93
CA THR A 112 -10.99 8.45 -13.06
C THR A 112 -9.48 8.36 -13.23
N HIS A 113 -8.87 9.25 -14.02
CA HIS A 113 -7.41 9.30 -14.16
C HIS A 113 -6.69 9.65 -12.84
N GLN A 114 -7.25 10.57 -12.05
CA GLN A 114 -6.69 10.90 -10.73
C GLN A 114 -6.75 9.68 -9.80
N LEU A 115 -7.87 8.96 -9.75
CA LEU A 115 -8.01 7.74 -8.96
C LEU A 115 -7.01 6.66 -9.38
N GLN A 116 -6.77 6.50 -10.69
CA GLN A 116 -5.76 5.57 -11.20
C GLN A 116 -4.34 5.96 -10.77
N ALA A 117 -4.02 7.26 -10.78
CA ALA A 117 -2.73 7.76 -10.28
C ALA A 117 -2.57 7.53 -8.76
N GLU A 118 -3.65 7.70 -7.99
CA GLU A 118 -3.65 7.39 -6.55
C GLU A 118 -3.39 5.90 -6.28
N VAL A 119 -3.96 5.00 -7.09
CA VAL A 119 -3.66 3.55 -7.00
C VAL A 119 -2.18 3.29 -7.24
N GLN A 120 -1.56 3.91 -8.26
CA GLN A 120 -0.12 3.76 -8.52
C GLN A 120 0.72 4.25 -7.34
N GLN A 121 0.43 5.43 -6.82
CA GLN A 121 1.14 5.96 -5.64
C GLN A 121 0.96 5.07 -4.41
N GLN A 122 -0.24 4.53 -4.21
CA GLN A 122 -0.54 3.65 -3.08
C GLN A 122 0.17 2.30 -3.22
N GLN A 123 0.34 1.79 -4.45
CA GLN A 123 1.13 0.60 -4.74
C GLN A 123 2.62 0.81 -4.41
N GLU A 124 3.19 1.96 -4.74
CA GLU A 124 4.58 2.30 -4.38
C GLU A 124 4.78 2.31 -2.87
N ARG A 125 3.84 2.91 -2.13
CA ARG A 125 3.85 2.93 -0.65
C ARG A 125 3.77 1.52 -0.07
N LEU A 126 2.93 0.65 -0.65
CA LEU A 126 2.84 -0.74 -0.22
C LEU A 126 4.16 -1.48 -0.45
N THR A 127 4.78 -1.33 -1.61
CA THR A 127 6.09 -1.92 -1.92
C THR A 127 7.15 -1.44 -0.94
N ALA A 128 7.16 -0.14 -0.60
CA ALA A 128 8.07 0.41 0.40
C ALA A 128 7.85 -0.21 1.79
N ALA A 129 6.59 -0.38 2.21
CA ALA A 129 6.26 -1.00 3.50
C ALA A 129 6.66 -2.48 3.55
N GLN A 130 6.43 -3.25 2.48
CA GLN A 130 6.88 -4.64 2.34
C GLN A 130 8.41 -4.75 2.45
N SER A 131 9.15 -3.83 1.80
CA SER A 131 10.61 -3.78 1.91
C SER A 131 11.09 -3.48 3.34
N ALA A 132 10.33 -2.68 4.10
CA ALA A 132 10.63 -2.37 5.49
C ALA A 132 10.41 -3.59 6.40
N VAL A 133 9.34 -4.35 6.17
CA VAL A 133 9.07 -5.62 6.87
C VAL A 133 10.20 -6.61 6.62
N GLN A 134 10.59 -6.84 5.36
CA GLN A 134 11.70 -7.75 5.02
C GLN A 134 13.03 -7.34 5.64
N ARG A 135 13.32 -6.03 5.73
CA ARG A 135 14.51 -5.53 6.44
C ARG A 135 14.44 -5.85 7.93
N CYS A 136 13.29 -5.64 8.57
CA CYS A 136 13.12 -5.94 9.99
C CYS A 136 13.22 -7.45 10.28
N GLN A 137 12.69 -8.30 9.40
CA GLN A 137 12.80 -9.76 9.52
C GLN A 137 14.27 -10.19 9.44
N ARG A 138 15.01 -9.74 8.42
CA ARG A 138 16.45 -10.03 8.27
C ARG A 138 17.29 -9.54 9.45
N ASP A 139 16.99 -8.35 9.97
CA ASP A 139 17.64 -7.83 11.18
C ASP A 139 17.46 -8.79 12.37
N ILE A 140 16.23 -9.26 12.59
CA ILE A 140 15.90 -10.18 13.68
C ILE A 140 16.57 -11.54 13.46
N GLU A 141 16.45 -12.12 12.27
CA GLU A 141 17.10 -13.40 11.91
C GLU A 141 18.61 -13.34 12.15
N LYS A 142 19.27 -12.25 11.76
CA LYS A 142 20.70 -12.05 12.01
C LYS A 142 21.02 -11.99 13.50
N MET A 143 20.20 -11.32 14.30
CA MET A 143 20.39 -11.23 15.75
C MET A 143 20.13 -12.57 16.45
N GLU A 144 19.10 -13.31 16.04
CA GLU A 144 18.80 -14.65 16.56
C GLU A 144 19.90 -15.64 16.18
N TYR A 145 20.42 -15.57 14.95
CA TYR A 145 21.57 -16.37 14.53
C TYR A 145 22.82 -16.10 15.39
N LEU A 146 23.16 -14.82 15.61
CA LEU A 146 24.29 -14.45 16.46
C LEU A 146 24.09 -14.89 17.92
N LEU A 147 22.87 -14.79 18.45
CA LEU A 147 22.57 -15.26 19.80
C LEU A 147 22.79 -16.78 19.91
N ASN A 148 22.26 -17.54 18.94
CA ASN A 148 22.41 -19.00 18.89
C ASN A 148 23.87 -19.44 18.73
N GLN A 149 24.68 -18.72 17.94
CA GLN A 149 26.11 -19.00 17.81
C GLN A 149 26.87 -18.75 19.11
N ASN A 150 26.56 -17.67 19.84
CA ASN A 150 27.22 -17.38 21.13
C ASN A 150 26.81 -18.39 22.21
N GLN A 151 25.57 -18.88 22.17
CA GLN A 151 25.10 -19.92 23.09
C GLN A 151 25.63 -21.32 22.73
N GLY A 152 25.86 -21.59 21.43
CA GLY A 152 26.40 -22.86 20.93
C GLY A 152 27.93 -22.98 21.01
N ASN A 153 28.67 -21.88 21.11
CA ASN A 153 30.13 -21.84 21.28
C ASN A 153 30.58 -21.96 22.75
N ALA A 154 29.65 -22.19 23.69
CA ALA A 154 29.92 -22.34 25.12
C ALA A 154 30.12 -23.81 25.56
N LEU A 155 30.36 -24.73 24.63
CA LEU A 155 30.71 -26.15 24.84
C LEU A 155 32.12 -26.44 24.32
#